data_AF-A0A7W9UG60-F1
#
_entry.id   AF-A0A7W9UG60-F1
#
_cell.length_a   1.000
_cell.length_b   1.000
_cell.length_c   1.000
_cell.angle_alpha   90.00
_cell.angle_beta   90.00
_cell.angle_gamma   90.00
#
_symmetry.space_group_name_H-M   'P 1'
#
loop_
_entity.id
_entity.type
_entity.pdbx_description
1 polymer ?
#
loop_
_entity_poly.entity_id
_entity_poly.type
_entity_poly.pdbx_seq_one_letter_code
_entity_poly.pdbx_strand_id
1 'polypeptide(L)'
;MTRAEESERRDDDLLALLTEGNEWLRAILCTLARRGAALRQRHPNRAARLIDTASRWPVFKGGQFLFDLMEWEDFMVDGTPPAPVPTVLTGSSWTQITRILRDAQQLVDPDARLPGGPAATVAARDADLPPLDPGLHLYTDVVLGIIGSAPRTKNRAARG
;
A
#
# COMPACT_ATOMS: atom_id res chain seq x y z
N MET A 1 9.11 39.35 10.92
CA MET A 1 8.76 37.98 11.33
C MET A 1 9.72 37.60 12.43
N THR A 2 9.20 37.15 13.58
CA THR A 2 10.02 36.75 14.73
C THR A 2 10.53 35.31 14.54
N ARG A 3 11.60 34.94 15.25
CA ARG A 3 12.15 33.58 15.21
C ARG A 3 11.14 32.51 15.68
N ALA A 4 10.17 32.89 16.51
CA ALA A 4 9.08 32.04 16.94
C ALA A 4 8.07 31.79 15.80
N GLU A 5 7.64 32.86 15.11
CA GLU A 5 6.76 32.78 13.93
C GLU A 5 7.38 31.94 12.78
N GLU A 6 8.71 32.00 12.62
CA GLU A 6 9.45 31.15 11.66
C GLU A 6 9.56 29.68 12.07
N SER A 7 9.48 29.37 13.37
CA SER A 7 9.45 27.99 13.86
C SER A 7 8.06 27.40 13.68
N GLU A 8 7.03 28.15 14.09
CA GLU A 8 5.62 27.75 13.96
C GLU A 8 5.25 27.48 12.49
N ARG A 9 5.64 28.36 11.56
CA ARG A 9 5.42 28.12 10.12
C ARG A 9 6.10 26.84 9.63
N ARG A 10 7.31 26.53 10.09
CA ARG A 10 8.02 25.30 9.69
C ARG A 10 7.35 24.05 10.24
N ASP A 11 6.82 24.12 11.45
CA ASP A 11 6.07 23.02 12.05
C ASP A 11 4.76 22.80 11.29
N ASP A 12 4.04 23.87 10.92
CA ASP A 12 2.83 23.80 10.09
C ASP A 12 3.11 23.18 8.71
N ASP A 13 4.19 23.62 8.04
CA ASP A 13 4.60 23.08 6.74
C ASP A 13 4.93 21.58 6.84
N LEU A 14 5.59 21.16 7.93
CA LEU A 14 5.90 19.75 8.20
C LEU A 14 4.63 18.93 8.44
N LEU A 15 3.69 19.43 9.25
CA LEU A 15 2.42 18.77 9.54
C LEU A 15 1.56 18.64 8.28
N ALA A 16 1.55 19.66 7.41
CA ALA A 16 0.87 19.61 6.12
C ALA A 16 1.44 18.50 5.22
N LEU A 17 2.77 18.40 5.13
CA LEU A 17 3.45 17.35 4.37
C LEU A 17 3.13 15.95 4.90
N LEU A 18 3.15 15.77 6.22
CA LEU A 18 2.80 14.50 6.86
C LEU A 18 1.33 14.12 6.61
N THR A 19 0.45 15.12 6.64
CA THR A 19 -0.98 14.92 6.34
C THR A 19 -1.19 14.48 4.91
N GLU A 20 -0.57 15.15 3.94
CA GLU A 20 -0.63 14.76 2.52
C GLU A 20 -0.10 13.33 2.30
N GLY A 21 1.04 12.99 2.94
CA GLY A 21 1.61 11.65 2.91
C GLY A 21 0.66 10.58 3.48
N ASN A 22 0.00 10.89 4.59
CA ASN A 22 -0.97 10.00 5.22
C ASN A 22 -2.23 9.83 4.35
N GLU A 23 -2.80 10.91 3.82
CA GLU A 23 -3.95 10.84 2.92
C GLU A 23 -3.65 9.98 1.67
N TRP A 24 -2.45 10.14 1.13
CA TRP A 24 -1.97 9.34 0.01
C TRP A 24 -1.81 7.86 0.36
N LEU A 25 -1.17 7.54 1.49
CA LEU A 25 -1.03 6.16 1.97
C LEU A 25 -2.41 5.52 2.20
N ARG A 26 -3.33 6.26 2.84
CA ARG A 26 -4.71 5.84 3.06
C ARG A 26 -5.40 5.53 1.74
N ALA A 27 -5.27 6.40 0.74
CA ALA A 27 -5.85 6.18 -0.58
C ALA A 27 -5.32 4.90 -1.26
N ILE A 28 -4.03 4.61 -1.12
CA ILE A 28 -3.42 3.38 -1.63
C ILE A 28 -3.99 2.15 -0.93
N LEU A 29 -3.96 2.11 0.40
CA LEU A 29 -4.43 0.98 1.19
C LEU A 29 -5.91 0.71 0.90
N CYS A 30 -6.74 1.76 0.89
CA CYS A 30 -8.15 1.68 0.53
C CYS A 30 -8.35 1.12 -0.88
N THR A 31 -7.55 1.57 -1.86
CA THR A 31 -7.67 1.04 -3.23
C THR A 31 -7.28 -0.44 -3.32
N LEU A 32 -6.20 -0.85 -2.64
CA LEU A 32 -5.78 -2.24 -2.59
C LEU A 32 -6.84 -3.12 -1.92
N ALA A 33 -7.37 -2.71 -0.78
CA ALA A 33 -8.45 -3.42 -0.10
C ALA A 33 -9.69 -3.56 -0.99
N ARG A 34 -10.14 -2.49 -1.66
CA ARG A 34 -11.27 -2.58 -2.58
C ARG A 34 -11.01 -3.55 -3.74
N ARG A 35 -9.78 -3.60 -4.27
CA ARG A 35 -9.38 -4.56 -5.31
C ARG A 35 -9.36 -6.00 -4.79
N GLY A 36 -8.88 -6.22 -3.57
CA GLY A 36 -8.92 -7.53 -2.92
C GLY A 36 -10.34 -8.01 -2.66
N ALA A 37 -11.21 -7.14 -2.16
CA ALA A 37 -12.63 -7.40 -1.99
C ALA A 37 -13.29 -7.76 -3.32
N ALA A 38 -12.99 -7.02 -4.40
CA ALA A 38 -13.48 -7.35 -5.74
C ALA A 38 -13.00 -8.74 -6.20
N LEU A 39 -11.73 -9.10 -5.93
CA LEU A 39 -11.19 -10.42 -6.23
C LEU A 39 -11.88 -11.53 -5.43
N ARG A 40 -12.12 -11.30 -4.14
CA ARG A 40 -12.81 -12.21 -3.22
C ARG A 40 -14.25 -12.45 -3.67
N GLN A 41 -14.98 -11.40 -4.06
CA GLN A 41 -16.35 -11.51 -4.56
C GLN A 41 -16.42 -12.22 -5.92
N ARG A 42 -15.56 -11.87 -6.89
CA ARG A 42 -15.58 -12.46 -8.24
C ARG A 42 -15.04 -13.89 -8.29
N HIS A 43 -14.05 -14.21 -7.45
CA HIS A 43 -13.35 -15.49 -7.47
C HIS A 43 -13.07 -16.04 -6.06
N PRO A 44 -14.11 -16.40 -5.29
CA PRO A 44 -13.98 -16.76 -3.87
C PRO A 44 -13.03 -17.93 -3.64
N ASN A 45 -13.13 -19.00 -4.44
CA ASN A 45 -12.24 -20.17 -4.34
C ASN A 45 -10.77 -19.82 -4.64
N ARG A 46 -10.53 -18.86 -5.54
CA ARG A 46 -9.17 -18.40 -5.85
C ARG A 46 -8.63 -17.58 -4.68
N ALA A 47 -9.41 -16.64 -4.16
CA ALA A 47 -9.02 -15.79 -3.04
C ALA A 47 -8.69 -16.63 -1.79
N ALA A 48 -9.54 -17.60 -1.45
CA ALA A 48 -9.32 -18.51 -0.33
C ALA A 48 -8.00 -19.29 -0.46
N ARG A 49 -7.71 -19.85 -1.63
CA ARG A 49 -6.43 -20.56 -1.88
C ARG A 49 -5.21 -19.64 -1.76
N LEU A 50 -5.31 -18.41 -2.25
CA LEU A 50 -4.20 -17.44 -2.16
C LEU A 50 -3.89 -17.09 -0.71
N ILE A 51 -4.91 -16.83 0.09
CA ILE A 51 -4.75 -16.51 1.51
C ILE A 51 -4.29 -17.70 2.33
N ASP A 52 -4.86 -18.89 2.10
CA ASP A 52 -4.41 -20.11 2.78
C ASP A 52 -2.93 -20.43 2.48
N THR A 53 -2.46 -20.09 1.27
CA THR A 53 -1.04 -20.24 0.93
C THR A 53 -0.19 -19.17 1.62
N ALA A 54 -0.60 -17.90 1.52
CA ALA A 54 0.18 -16.78 2.03
C ALA A 54 0.27 -16.75 3.57
N SER A 55 -0.80 -17.15 4.27
CA SER A 55 -0.90 -17.16 5.74
C SER A 55 0.11 -18.07 6.42
N ARG A 56 0.67 -19.03 5.68
CA ARG A 56 1.72 -19.93 6.17
C ARG A 56 3.07 -19.23 6.29
N TRP A 57 3.27 -18.13 5.57
CA TRP A 57 4.56 -17.44 5.50
C TRP A 57 4.74 -16.45 6.64
N PRO A 58 5.93 -16.36 7.26
CA PRO A 58 6.22 -15.38 8.31
C PRO A 58 5.97 -13.93 7.88
N VAL A 59 6.21 -13.60 6.61
CA VAL A 59 6.01 -12.26 6.07
C VAL A 59 4.54 -11.83 6.10
N PHE A 60 3.61 -12.75 5.84
CA PHE A 60 2.17 -12.46 5.95
C PHE A 60 1.80 -12.15 7.39
N LYS A 61 2.26 -12.98 8.34
CA LYS A 61 1.98 -12.78 9.77
C LYS A 61 2.60 -11.49 10.30
N GLY A 62 3.83 -11.18 9.88
CA GLY A 62 4.51 -9.92 10.23
C GLY A 62 3.80 -8.71 9.64
N GLY A 63 3.28 -8.81 8.42
CA GLY A 63 2.45 -7.77 7.82
C GLY A 63 1.14 -7.56 8.57
N GLN A 64 0.48 -8.64 8.98
CA GLN A 64 -0.73 -8.57 9.80
C GLN A 64 -0.45 -7.93 11.15
N PHE A 65 0.62 -8.37 11.83
CA PHE A 65 1.04 -7.78 13.10
C PHE A 65 1.30 -6.28 12.99
N LEU A 66 1.99 -5.82 11.94
CA LEU A 66 2.23 -4.39 11.72
C LEU A 66 0.93 -3.64 11.41
N PHE A 67 0.05 -4.23 10.61
CA PHE A 67 -1.26 -3.67 10.27
C PHE A 67 -2.11 -3.43 11.52
N ASP A 68 -2.15 -4.42 12.41
CA ASP A 68 -2.86 -4.36 13.69
C ASP A 68 -2.17 -3.35 14.65
N LEU A 69 -0.85 -3.40 14.77
CA LEU A 69 -0.07 -2.51 15.65
C LEU A 69 -0.22 -1.03 15.29
N MET A 70 -0.32 -0.72 13.99
CA MET A 70 -0.45 0.64 13.51
C MET A 70 -1.91 1.11 13.41
N GLU A 71 -2.87 0.28 13.84
CA GLU A 71 -4.31 0.55 13.72
C GLU A 71 -4.69 0.97 12.28
N TRP A 72 -4.08 0.33 11.29
CA TRP A 72 -4.29 0.69 9.88
C TRP A 72 -5.73 0.44 9.43
N GLU A 73 -6.46 -0.44 10.11
CA GLU A 73 -7.90 -0.59 9.91
C GLU A 73 -8.63 0.73 10.20
N ASP A 74 -8.47 1.27 11.40
CA ASP A 74 -9.10 2.51 11.84
C ASP A 74 -8.66 3.68 10.95
N PHE A 75 -7.37 3.79 10.67
CA PHE A 75 -6.83 4.78 9.75
C PHE A 75 -7.47 4.73 8.34
N MET A 76 -7.77 3.53 7.83
CA MET A 76 -8.39 3.38 6.52
C MET A 76 -9.87 3.78 6.51
N VAL A 77 -10.60 3.44 7.57
CA VAL A 77 -12.06 3.64 7.65
C VAL A 77 -12.44 5.02 8.20
N ASP A 78 -11.52 5.73 8.85
CA ASP A 78 -11.79 7.03 9.44
C ASP A 78 -12.03 8.13 8.40
N GLY A 79 -13.11 8.90 8.57
CA GLY A 79 -13.49 10.00 7.67
C GLY A 79 -13.97 9.59 6.28
N THR A 80 -14.07 10.55 5.37
CA THR A 80 -14.61 10.33 4.01
C THR A 80 -13.73 9.33 3.23
N PRO A 81 -14.31 8.30 2.59
CA PRO A 81 -13.52 7.33 1.84
C PRO A 81 -12.75 8.00 0.70
N PRO A 82 -11.43 7.76 0.57
CA PRO A 82 -10.63 8.39 -0.47
C PRO A 82 -11.06 7.90 -1.87
N ALA A 83 -10.87 8.77 -2.86
CA ALA A 83 -11.01 8.40 -4.26
C ALA A 83 -10.03 7.26 -4.59
N PRO A 84 -10.42 6.26 -5.42
CA PRO A 84 -9.50 5.24 -5.88
C PRO A 84 -8.31 5.89 -6.58
N VAL A 85 -7.10 5.54 -6.15
CA VAL A 85 -5.88 5.99 -6.81
C VAL A 85 -5.41 4.94 -7.81
N PRO A 86 -4.79 5.33 -8.94
CA PRO A 86 -4.16 4.39 -9.84
C PRO A 86 -3.00 3.71 -9.11
N THR A 87 -3.31 2.62 -8.39
CA THR A 87 -2.34 1.72 -7.76
C THR A 87 -1.81 0.81 -8.84
N VAL A 88 -1.22 1.40 -9.87
CA VAL A 88 -0.15 0.72 -10.57
C VAL A 88 1.00 0.85 -9.59
N LEU A 89 1.24 -0.21 -8.80
CA LEU A 89 2.58 -0.47 -8.29
C LEU A 89 3.42 -0.71 -9.55
N THR A 90 3.78 0.36 -10.25
CA THR A 90 4.81 0.36 -11.26
C THR A 90 6.13 0.22 -10.51
N GLY A 91 7.15 -0.27 -11.21
CA GLY A 91 8.52 -0.08 -10.76
C GLY A 91 8.80 1.38 -10.38
N SER A 92 8.18 2.37 -11.06
CA SER A 92 8.33 3.79 -10.74
C SER A 92 7.66 4.23 -9.43
N SER A 93 6.47 3.72 -9.07
CA SER A 93 5.81 4.03 -7.80
C SER A 93 6.58 3.42 -6.63
N TRP A 94 7.11 2.20 -6.79
CA TRP A 94 8.01 1.60 -5.80
C TRP A 94 9.35 2.36 -5.72
N THR A 95 9.88 2.83 -6.85
CA THR A 95 11.07 3.69 -6.88
C THR A 95 10.80 5.02 -6.18
N GLN A 96 9.59 5.58 -6.31
CA GLN A 96 9.22 6.84 -5.69
C GLN A 96 8.97 6.70 -4.20
N ILE A 97 8.32 5.61 -3.76
CA ILE A 97 8.17 5.24 -2.34
C ILE A 97 9.55 5.01 -1.71
N THR A 98 10.39 4.19 -2.34
CA THR A 98 11.74 3.92 -1.84
C THR A 98 12.64 5.15 -1.91
N ARG A 99 12.39 6.09 -2.83
CA ARG A 99 13.07 7.40 -2.86
C ARG A 99 12.61 8.27 -1.70
N ILE A 100 11.31 8.43 -1.46
CA ILE A 100 10.78 9.22 -0.34
C ILE A 100 11.26 8.64 1.00
N LEU A 101 11.20 7.32 1.16
CA LEU A 101 11.71 6.64 2.35
C LEU A 101 13.24 6.77 2.48
N ARG A 102 13.98 6.77 1.36
CA ARG A 102 15.43 7.03 1.35
C ARG A 102 15.76 8.47 1.70
N ASP A 103 15.04 9.43 1.16
CA ASP A 103 15.28 10.86 1.40
C ASP A 103 14.94 11.21 2.86
N ALA A 104 13.86 10.63 3.39
CA ALA A 104 13.50 10.72 4.81
C ALA A 104 14.53 9.99 5.70
N GLN A 105 15.02 8.82 5.29
CA GLN A 105 16.11 8.15 6.00
C GLN A 105 17.40 8.95 5.95
N GLN A 106 17.78 9.56 4.83
CA GLN A 106 19.00 10.38 4.74
C GLN A 106 18.93 11.64 5.61
N LEU A 107 17.72 12.11 5.92
CA LEU A 107 17.50 13.17 6.90
C LEU A 107 17.76 12.71 8.35
N VAL A 108 17.62 11.40 8.63
CA VAL A 108 17.68 10.81 9.98
C VAL A 108 18.99 10.03 10.23
N ASP A 109 19.51 9.35 9.21
CA ASP A 109 20.72 8.55 9.18
C ASP A 109 21.30 8.47 7.74
N PRO A 110 22.37 9.22 7.43
CA PRO A 110 22.94 9.32 6.08
C PRO A 110 23.65 8.05 5.58
N ASP A 111 23.92 7.05 6.43
CA ASP A 111 24.70 5.85 6.07
C ASP A 111 23.86 4.59 5.81
N ALA A 112 22.52 4.67 5.92
CA ALA A 112 21.64 3.53 5.69
C ALA A 112 21.56 3.11 4.21
N ARG A 113 21.90 1.85 3.90
CA ARG A 113 21.72 1.24 2.56
C ARG A 113 20.75 0.06 2.60
N LEU A 114 19.64 0.17 1.87
CA LEU A 114 18.70 -0.94 1.65
C LEU A 114 18.95 -1.62 0.28
N PRO A 115 18.85 -2.96 0.20
CA PRO A 115 18.91 -3.69 -1.07
C PRO A 115 17.68 -3.38 -1.95
N GLY A 116 17.90 -3.08 -3.23
CA GLY A 116 16.84 -2.85 -4.21
C GLY A 116 16.10 -4.14 -4.56
N GLY A 117 14.80 -4.21 -4.23
CA GLY A 117 13.92 -5.30 -4.63
C GLY A 117 13.44 -5.20 -6.09
N PRO A 118 13.01 -6.31 -6.72
CA PRO A 118 12.63 -6.34 -8.12
C PRO A 118 11.37 -5.51 -8.41
N ALA A 119 11.42 -4.75 -9.50
CA ALA A 119 10.33 -3.93 -10.02
C ALA A 119 9.27 -4.78 -10.75
N ALA A 120 8.00 -4.59 -10.41
CA ALA A 120 6.85 -5.17 -11.08
C ALA A 120 5.89 -4.05 -11.53
N THR A 121 5.11 -4.25 -12.58
CA THR A 121 4.19 -3.27 -13.18
C THR A 121 2.80 -3.87 -13.43
N VAL A 122 1.70 -3.27 -12.92
CA VAL A 122 0.32 -3.74 -13.24
C VAL A 122 -0.69 -2.66 -13.47
N ALA A 123 -1.25 -2.64 -14.68
CA ALA A 123 -2.47 -1.91 -14.98
C ALA A 123 -3.72 -2.77 -14.74
N ALA A 124 -4.73 -2.23 -14.06
CA ALA A 124 -6.10 -2.72 -14.13
C ALA A 124 -7.10 -1.55 -14.00
N ARG A 125 -8.19 -1.67 -14.76
CA ARG A 125 -9.27 -0.68 -14.97
C ARG A 125 -10.15 -0.52 -13.73
N ASP A 126 -10.33 0.73 -13.29
CA ASP A 126 -10.95 1.12 -12.01
C ASP A 126 -12.46 1.39 -12.06
N ALA A 127 -13.22 0.81 -12.99
CA ALA A 127 -14.68 0.95 -13.01
C ALA A 127 -15.33 -0.13 -12.14
N ASP A 128 -16.01 0.29 -11.07
CA ASP A 128 -16.78 -0.51 -10.10
C ASP A 128 -15.99 -1.39 -9.12
N LEU A 129 -15.28 -0.72 -8.22
CA LEU A 129 -14.72 -1.33 -7.01
C LEU A 129 -15.75 -1.29 -5.87
N PRO A 130 -15.94 -2.40 -5.12
CA PRO A 130 -16.89 -2.46 -4.01
C PRO A 130 -16.48 -1.50 -2.87
N PRO A 131 -17.42 -1.07 -2.02
CA PRO A 131 -17.09 -0.33 -0.81
C PRO A 131 -16.20 -1.19 0.11
N LEU A 132 -15.46 -0.51 0.99
CA LEU A 132 -14.71 -1.19 2.05
C LEU A 132 -15.70 -1.78 3.06
N ASP A 133 -15.42 -3.00 3.50
CA ASP A 133 -16.16 -3.69 4.55
C ASP A 133 -15.30 -3.67 5.82
N PRO A 134 -15.53 -2.72 6.77
CA PRO A 134 -14.79 -2.66 8.02
C PRO A 134 -14.94 -3.99 8.79
N GLY A 135 -13.83 -4.60 9.21
CA GLY A 135 -13.80 -5.87 9.93
C GLY A 135 -12.72 -6.86 9.47
N LEU A 136 -12.99 -8.16 9.71
CA LEU A 136 -12.03 -9.30 9.69
C LEU A 136 -11.24 -9.52 8.38
N HIS A 137 -11.55 -8.80 7.31
CA HIS A 137 -10.95 -9.03 6.01
C HIS A 137 -10.08 -7.88 5.50
N LEU A 138 -9.96 -6.74 6.20
CA LEU A 138 -9.27 -5.57 5.64
C LEU A 138 -7.81 -5.84 5.26
N TYR A 139 -7.01 -6.39 6.18
CA TYR A 139 -5.63 -6.80 5.89
C TYR A 139 -5.56 -7.84 4.75
N THR A 140 -6.47 -8.82 4.82
CA THR A 140 -6.57 -9.91 3.84
C THR A 140 -6.89 -9.39 2.44
N ASP A 141 -7.77 -8.41 2.34
CA ASP A 141 -8.18 -7.75 1.13
C ASP A 141 -7.06 -6.83 0.60
N VAL A 142 -6.29 -6.16 1.46
CA VAL A 142 -5.07 -5.46 1.03
C VAL A 142 -4.09 -6.43 0.38
N VAL A 143 -3.82 -7.59 1.00
CA VAL A 143 -2.94 -8.63 0.45
C VAL A 143 -3.46 -9.18 -0.88
N LEU A 144 -4.76 -9.48 -0.97
CA LEU A 144 -5.39 -9.91 -2.22
C LEU A 144 -5.31 -8.84 -3.30
N GLY A 145 -5.45 -7.56 -2.93
CA GLY A 145 -5.27 -6.41 -3.81
C GLY A 145 -3.85 -6.36 -4.38
N ILE A 146 -2.83 -6.57 -3.54
CA ILE A 146 -1.42 -6.63 -3.95
C ILE A 146 -1.19 -7.80 -4.92
N ILE A 147 -1.61 -9.02 -4.57
CA ILE A 147 -1.43 -10.22 -5.40
C ILE A 147 -2.21 -10.13 -6.72
N GLY A 148 -3.44 -9.61 -6.66
CA GLY A 148 -4.30 -9.38 -7.82
C GLY A 148 -3.77 -8.29 -8.74
N SER A 149 -3.01 -7.35 -8.18
CA SER A 149 -2.28 -6.30 -8.88
C SER A 149 -0.82 -6.69 -9.16
N ALA A 150 -0.46 -7.99 -9.15
CA ALA A 150 0.86 -8.47 -9.57
C ALA A 150 0.85 -8.85 -11.06
N PRO A 151 1.91 -8.52 -11.84
CA PRO A 151 1.88 -8.71 -13.28
C PRO A 151 1.80 -10.19 -13.58
N ARG A 152 0.91 -10.56 -14.51
CA ARG A 152 0.97 -11.87 -15.13
C ARG A 152 2.25 -11.92 -15.96
N THR A 153 3.33 -12.44 -15.40
CA THR A 153 4.52 -12.78 -16.17
C THR A 153 4.08 -13.70 -17.31
N LYS A 154 4.22 -13.24 -18.57
CA LYS A 154 4.15 -14.14 -19.73
C LYS A 154 5.19 -15.23 -19.50
N ASN A 155 4.73 -16.46 -19.32
CA ASN A 155 5.57 -17.58 -18.98
C ASN A 155 6.54 -17.87 -20.15
N ARG A 156 7.78 -18.25 -19.80
CA ARG A 156 8.84 -18.73 -20.70
C ARG A 156 8.29 -19.72 -21.73
N ALA A 157 8.21 -19.30 -22.98
CA ALA A 157 8.13 -20.19 -24.14
C ALA A 157 9.41 -20.03 -24.95
N ALA A 158 10.47 -20.75 -24.54
CA ALA A 158 11.67 -21.02 -25.33
C ALA A 158 12.53 -22.07 -24.59
N ARG A 159 12.02 -23.29 -24.50
CA ARG A 159 12.83 -24.50 -24.40
C ARG A 159 12.16 -25.51 -25.32
N GLY A 160 12.65 -25.52 -26.56
CA GLY A 160 12.38 -26.46 -27.63
C GLY A 160 13.53 -26.32 -28.60
#